data_AF-A0A151TEN0-F1
#
_entry.id   AF-A0A151TEN0-F1
#
_cell.length_a   1.000
_cell.length_b   1.000
_cell.length_c   1.000
_cell.angle_alpha   90.00
_cell.angle_beta   90.00
_cell.angle_gamma   90.00
#
_symmetry.space_group_name_H-M   'P 1'
#
loop_
_entity.id
_entity.type
_entity.pdbx_description
1 polymer ?
#
loop_
_entity_poly.entity_id
_entity_poly.type
_entity_poly.pdbx_seq_one_letter_code
_entity_poly.pdbx_strand_id
1 'polypeptide(L)'
;MMLISCDPLPRCDVYSFGVILWELSTLRQPWGGMNPMQVVGAVGFQHRRLDIPDNMDPAIADIIRKCWQTDPKLRPTFAEILAALKPLQKSVIGAQVPRPSASGKHEKAQSSRAVEDSAI
;
A
#
# COMPACT_ATOMS: atom_id res chain seq x y z
N MET A 1 -14.96 -5.34 7.71
CA MET A 1 -15.09 -6.26 6.56
C MET A 1 -13.99 -7.32 6.61
N MET A 2 -13.94 -8.07 7.71
CA MET A 2 -13.05 -9.21 7.94
C MET A 2 -13.85 -10.17 8.82
N LEU A 3 -14.53 -11.13 8.20
CA LEU A 3 -15.15 -12.24 8.92
C LEU A 3 -14.20 -13.44 8.76
N ILE A 4 -13.17 -13.47 9.60
CA ILE A 4 -12.41 -14.67 9.99
C ILE A 4 -12.16 -14.52 11.49
N SER A 5 -12.98 -15.19 12.30
CA SER A 5 -13.26 -14.87 13.70
C SER A 5 -12.15 -15.14 14.73
N CYS A 6 -10.86 -15.26 14.37
CA CYS A 6 -9.81 -15.53 15.36
C CYS A 6 -8.37 -15.15 14.95
N ASP A 7 -8.19 -14.20 14.03
CA ASP A 7 -6.86 -13.80 13.57
C ASP A 7 -6.38 -12.59 14.39
N PRO A 8 -5.15 -12.61 14.94
CA PRO A 8 -4.55 -11.41 15.53
C PRO A 8 -4.52 -10.28 14.49
N LEU A 9 -4.84 -9.03 14.89
CA LEU A 9 -4.87 -7.86 14.00
C LEU A 9 -3.67 -7.77 13.03
N PRO A 10 -2.41 -8.02 13.45
CA PRO A 10 -1.28 -7.99 12.53
C PRO A 10 -1.37 -8.99 11.38
N ARG A 11 -1.99 -10.16 11.58
CA ARG A 11 -2.18 -11.19 10.54
C ARG A 11 -3.30 -10.83 9.57
N CYS A 12 -4.32 -10.14 10.07
CA CYS A 12 -5.37 -9.53 9.26
C CYS A 12 -4.80 -8.44 8.35
N ASP A 13 -3.97 -7.55 8.89
CA ASP A 13 -3.33 -6.46 8.11
C ASP A 13 -2.42 -7.01 7.00
N VAL A 14 -1.70 -8.10 7.26
CA VAL A 14 -0.89 -8.79 6.24
C VAL A 14 -1.74 -9.31 5.09
N TYR A 15 -2.93 -9.85 5.38
CA TYR A 15 -3.85 -10.30 4.32
C TYR A 15 -4.29 -9.13 3.44
N SER A 16 -4.73 -8.03 4.06
CA SER A 16 -5.13 -6.80 3.36
C SER A 16 -3.97 -6.22 2.54
N PHE A 17 -2.76 -6.24 3.08
CA PHE A 17 -1.57 -5.83 2.35
C PHE A 17 -1.34 -6.68 1.09
N GLY A 18 -1.55 -8.00 1.14
CA GLY A 18 -1.48 -8.87 -0.03
C GLY A 18 -2.50 -8.49 -1.12
N VAL A 19 -3.71 -8.07 -0.73
CA VAL A 19 -4.73 -7.56 -1.67
C VAL A 19 -4.28 -6.28 -2.35
N ILE A 20 -3.74 -5.32 -1.58
CA ILE A 20 -3.21 -4.07 -2.11
C ILE A 20 -2.03 -4.34 -3.05
N LEU A 21 -1.12 -5.24 -2.68
CA LEU A 21 0.03 -5.59 -3.51
C LEU A 21 -0.42 -6.21 -4.84
N TRP A 22 -1.45 -7.06 -4.82
CA TRP A 22 -2.07 -7.59 -6.05
C TRP A 22 -2.71 -6.50 -6.90
N GLU A 23 -3.44 -5.57 -6.29
CA GLU A 23 -4.08 -4.45 -6.99
C GLU A 23 -3.03 -3.56 -7.67
N LEU A 24 -1.95 -3.22 -6.97
CA LEU A 24 -0.85 -2.43 -7.52
C LEU A 24 -0.11 -3.16 -8.66
N SER A 25 0.03 -4.48 -8.55
CA SER A 25 0.77 -5.27 -9.54
C SER A 25 -0.05 -5.58 -10.79
N THR A 26 -1.38 -5.64 -10.67
CA THR A 26 -2.28 -5.96 -11.79
C THR A 26 -2.99 -4.72 -12.36
N LEU A 27 -3.03 -3.62 -11.60
CA LEU A 27 -3.81 -2.41 -11.87
C LEU A 27 -5.30 -2.69 -12.09
N ARG A 28 -5.82 -3.72 -11.41
CA ARG A 28 -7.22 -4.17 -11.52
C ARG A 28 -7.91 -4.05 -10.17
N GLN A 29 -9.22 -3.83 -10.23
CA GLN A 29 -10.05 -3.84 -9.03
C GLN A 29 -10.15 -5.28 -8.45
N PRO A 30 -9.85 -5.48 -7.16
CA PRO A 30 -9.99 -6.78 -6.52
C PRO A 30 -11.48 -7.15 -6.43
N TRP A 31 -11.80 -8.40 -6.81
CA TRP A 31 -13.16 -8.92 -6.89
C TRP A 31 -14.14 -8.01 -7.67
N GLY A 32 -13.67 -7.44 -8.79
CA GLY A 32 -14.49 -6.61 -9.67
C GLY A 32 -15.85 -7.27 -9.99
N GLY A 33 -16.92 -6.49 -9.90
CA GLY A 33 -18.29 -6.94 -10.14
C GLY A 33 -18.97 -7.66 -8.97
N MET A 34 -18.29 -7.86 -7.83
CA MET A 34 -18.91 -8.39 -6.62
C MET A 34 -19.27 -7.28 -5.64
N ASN A 35 -20.40 -7.43 -4.95
CA ASN A 35 -20.74 -6.57 -3.82
C ASN A 35 -19.98 -7.01 -2.55
N PRO A 36 -19.89 -6.16 -1.51
CA PRO A 36 -19.15 -6.48 -0.28
C PRO A 36 -19.55 -7.79 0.40
N MET A 37 -20.83 -8.14 0.39
CA MET A 37 -21.34 -9.36 1.01
C MET A 37 -20.94 -10.61 0.21
N GLN A 38 -20.94 -10.53 -1.12
CA GLN A 38 -20.45 -11.59 -1.99
C GLN A 38 -18.94 -11.83 -1.80
N VAL A 39 -18.15 -10.76 -1.60
CA VAL A 39 -16.71 -10.89 -1.31
C VAL A 39 -16.48 -11.62 0.01
N VAL A 40 -17.26 -11.29 1.06
CA VAL A 40 -17.22 -12.01 2.34
C VAL A 40 -17.54 -13.49 2.14
N GLY A 41 -18.58 -13.81 1.35
CA GLY A 41 -18.93 -15.16 0.94
C GLY A 41 -17.77 -15.90 0.29
N ALA A 42 -17.21 -15.31 -0.77
CA ALA A 42 -16.17 -15.89 -1.59
C ALA A 42 -14.85 -16.10 -0.83
N VAL A 43 -14.42 -15.11 -0.05
CA VAL A 43 -13.12 -15.15 0.64
C VAL A 43 -13.21 -15.96 1.94
N GLY A 44 -14.25 -15.71 2.74
CA GLY A 44 -14.41 -16.28 4.07
C GLY A 44 -14.87 -17.74 4.06
N PHE A 45 -15.78 -18.09 3.15
CA PHE A 45 -16.42 -19.42 3.13
C PHE A 45 -15.99 -20.30 1.96
N GLN A 46 -15.74 -19.71 0.78
CA GLN A 46 -15.32 -20.47 -0.40
C GLN A 46 -13.79 -20.55 -0.55
N HIS A 47 -13.04 -19.91 0.35
CA HIS A 47 -11.58 -19.77 0.30
C HIS A 47 -11.06 -19.28 -1.07
N ARG A 48 -11.88 -18.52 -1.80
CA ARG A 48 -11.49 -17.96 -3.09
C ARG A 48 -10.39 -16.92 -2.89
N ARG A 49 -9.43 -16.91 -3.81
CA ARG A 49 -8.35 -15.93 -3.90
C ARG A 49 -8.40 -15.23 -5.25
N LEU A 50 -7.70 -14.10 -5.37
CA LEU A 50 -7.58 -13.40 -6.64
C LEU A 50 -6.59 -14.15 -7.54
N ASP A 51 -6.85 -14.16 -8.84
CA ASP A 51 -5.99 -14.85 -9.79
C ASP A 51 -4.67 -14.08 -9.96
N ILE A 52 -3.55 -14.79 -9.84
CA ILE A 52 -2.22 -14.21 -10.04
C ILE A 52 -1.80 -14.51 -11.47
N PRO A 53 -1.68 -13.50 -12.35
CA PRO A 53 -1.32 -13.70 -13.74
C PRO A 53 0.15 -14.14 -13.88
N ASP A 54 0.43 -14.98 -14.89
CA ASP A 54 1.76 -15.56 -15.11
C ASP A 54 2.83 -14.55 -15.52
N ASN A 55 2.42 -13.36 -15.98
CA ASN A 55 3.32 -12.27 -16.36
C ASN A 55 3.77 -11.41 -15.16
N MET A 56 3.32 -11.72 -13.94
CA MET A 56 3.74 -11.04 -12.72
C MET A 56 5.14 -11.50 -12.30
N ASP A 57 5.93 -10.59 -11.72
CA ASP A 57 7.21 -10.93 -11.10
C ASP A 57 7.02 -12.10 -10.10
N PRO A 58 7.75 -13.23 -10.28
CA PRO A 58 7.57 -14.42 -9.44
C PRO A 58 7.78 -14.16 -7.95
N ALA A 59 8.65 -13.23 -7.57
CA ALA A 59 8.89 -12.87 -6.18
C ALA A 59 7.71 -12.10 -5.60
N ILE A 60 7.10 -11.18 -6.36
CA ILE A 60 5.87 -10.49 -5.94
C ILE A 60 4.71 -11.49 -5.80
N ALA A 61 4.56 -12.37 -6.79
CA ALA A 61 3.55 -13.42 -6.76
C ALA A 61 3.69 -14.32 -5.53
N ASP A 62 4.90 -14.71 -5.17
CA ASP A 62 5.17 -15.51 -3.97
C ASP A 62 4.81 -14.77 -2.67
N ILE A 63 5.16 -13.48 -2.55
CA ILE A 63 4.78 -12.64 -1.41
C ILE A 63 3.26 -12.58 -1.26
N ILE A 64 2.53 -12.33 -2.36
CA ILE A 64 1.06 -12.29 -2.36
C ILE A 64 0.49 -13.62 -1.87
N ARG A 65 0.95 -14.77 -2.40
CA ARG A 65 0.49 -16.10 -1.98
C ARG A 65 0.73 -16.34 -0.49
N LYS A 66 1.89 -15.95 0.03
CA LYS A 66 2.23 -16.06 1.46
C LYS A 66 1.32 -15.18 2.34
N CYS A 67 0.97 -13.97 1.89
CA CYS A 67 0.05 -13.09 2.61
C CYS A 67 -1.38 -13.68 2.68
N TRP A 68 -1.78 -14.51 1.73
CA TRP A 68 -3.12 -15.11 1.63
C TRP A 68 -3.26 -16.52 2.20
N GLN A 69 -2.26 -16.98 2.95
CA GLN A 69 -2.34 -18.25 3.67
C GLN A 69 -3.59 -18.30 4.55
N THR A 70 -4.31 -19.41 4.47
CA THR A 70 -5.54 -19.63 5.24
C THR A 70 -5.23 -19.64 6.73
N ASP A 71 -4.17 -20.34 7.15
CA ASP A 71 -3.66 -20.25 8.52
C ASP A 71 -2.99 -18.89 8.74
N PRO A 72 -3.51 -18.06 9.67
CA PRO A 72 -2.96 -16.74 9.97
C PRO A 72 -1.52 -16.82 10.46
N LYS A 73 -1.12 -17.91 11.12
CA LYS A 73 0.23 -18.14 11.66
C LYS A 73 1.27 -18.36 10.58
N LEU A 74 0.84 -18.86 9.42
CA LEU A 74 1.71 -19.07 8.24
C LEU A 74 1.91 -17.81 7.41
N ARG A 75 1.11 -16.76 7.65
CA ARG A 75 1.32 -15.46 6.99
C ARG A 75 2.65 -14.86 7.46
N PRO A 76 3.42 -14.21 6.57
CA PRO A 76 4.68 -13.59 6.95
C PRO A 76 4.43 -12.35 7.82
N THR A 77 5.43 -11.96 8.59
CA THR A 77 5.50 -10.66 9.25
C THR A 77 5.81 -9.56 8.24
N PHE A 78 5.49 -8.31 8.56
CA PHE A 78 5.90 -7.18 7.73
C PHE A 78 7.42 -7.08 7.55
N ALA A 79 8.20 -7.48 8.55
CA ALA A 79 9.65 -7.50 8.44
C ALA A 79 10.13 -8.48 7.34
N GLU A 80 9.53 -9.67 7.27
CA GLU A 80 9.82 -10.67 6.23
C GLU A 80 9.35 -10.21 4.85
N ILE A 81 8.16 -9.60 4.77
CA ILE A 81 7.65 -9.00 3.53
C ILE A 81 8.62 -7.93 3.01
N LEU A 82 9.05 -7.00 3.87
CA LEU A 82 10.00 -5.94 3.50
C LEU A 82 11.35 -6.53 3.07
N ALA A 83 11.84 -7.56 3.75
CA ALA A 83 13.07 -8.25 3.37
C ALA A 83 12.95 -8.87 1.97
N ALA A 84 11.81 -9.46 1.63
CA ALA A 84 11.53 -10.05 0.32
C ALA A 84 11.37 -8.99 -0.79
N LEU A 85 10.86 -7.80 -0.47
CA LEU A 85 10.68 -6.69 -1.43
C LEU A 85 11.98 -5.92 -1.71
N LYS A 86 12.91 -5.85 -0.76
CA LYS A 86 14.17 -5.08 -0.88
C LYS A 86 14.98 -5.37 -2.15
N PRO A 87 15.19 -6.63 -2.57
CA PRO A 87 15.90 -6.93 -3.81
C PRO A 87 15.23 -6.35 -5.06
N LEU A 88 13.88 -6.29 -5.07
CA LEU A 88 13.10 -5.84 -6.22
C LEU A 88 13.15 -4.33 -6.42
N GLN A 89 13.30 -3.56 -5.33
CA GLN A 89 13.39 -2.10 -5.39
C GLN A 89 14.57 -1.59 -6.21
N LYS A 90 15.69 -2.33 -6.24
CA LYS A 90 16.88 -1.95 -6.99
C LYS A 90 16.65 -1.91 -8.50
N SER A 91 15.60 -2.57 -9.00
CA SER A 91 15.24 -2.55 -10.42
C SER A 91 14.36 -1.34 -10.82
N VAL A 92 13.71 -0.66 -9.86
CA VAL A 92 12.75 0.42 -10.13
C VAL A 92 13.39 1.82 -10.03
N ILE A 93 14.46 1.96 -9.24
CA ILE A 93 15.10 3.27 -8.93
C ILE A 93 15.88 3.86 -10.15
N GLY A 94 16.00 3.12 -11.26
CA GLY A 94 16.51 3.64 -12.53
C GLY A 94 15.57 4.61 -13.26
N ALA A 95 14.29 4.69 -12.87
CA ALA A 95 13.31 5.62 -13.42
C ALA A 95 12.97 6.73 -12.40
N GLN A 96 13.87 7.71 -12.25
CA GLN A 96 13.60 8.91 -11.45
C GLN A 96 12.61 9.81 -12.21
N VAL A 97 11.44 10.07 -11.63
CA VAL A 97 10.62 11.23 -12.03
C VAL A 97 11.36 12.49 -11.54
N PRO A 98 11.74 13.43 -12.42
CA PRO A 98 12.42 14.65 -11.99
C PRO A 98 11.54 15.42 -11.01
N ARG A 99 11.99 15.52 -9.76
CA ARG A 99 11.37 16.38 -8.76
C ARG A 99 11.79 17.82 -9.06
N PRO A 100 10.87 18.77 -9.33
CA PRO A 100 11.25 20.16 -9.48
C PRO A 100 11.82 20.65 -8.15
N SER A 101 13.10 21.01 -8.17
CA SER A 101 13.82 21.61 -7.05
C SER A 101 13.26 23.00 -6.76
N ALA A 102 12.62 23.16 -5.61
CA ALA A 102 12.28 24.48 -5.08
C ALA A 102 13.57 25.14 -4.55
N SER A 103 14.21 25.94 -5.41
CA SER A 103 15.30 26.84 -5.04
C SER A 103 14.76 28.28 -5.01
N GLY A 104 14.45 28.78 -3.81
CA GLY A 104 14.10 30.18 -3.58
C GLY A 104 14.69 30.64 -2.26
N LYS A 105 15.76 31.42 -2.35
CA LYS A 105 16.59 31.90 -1.23
C LYS A 105 15.86 32.96 -0.40
N HIS A 106 16.27 33.04 0.86
CA HIS A 106 15.96 34.09 1.82
C HIS A 106 16.19 35.51 1.26
N GLU A 107 15.25 36.43 1.50
CA GLU A 107 15.53 37.86 1.60
C GLU A 107 14.86 38.38 2.88
N LYS A 108 15.68 38.90 3.79
CA LYS A 108 15.31 39.47 5.08
C LYS A 108 15.31 40.98 4.90
N ALA A 109 14.17 41.66 5.09
CA ALA A 109 14.13 43.11 5.25
C ALA A 109 13.35 43.44 6.53
N GLN A 110 14.01 44.20 7.40
CA GLN A 110 13.60 44.55 8.75
C GLN A 110 13.40 46.07 8.82
N SER A 111 12.28 46.49 9.42
CA SER A 111 12.08 47.74 10.18
C SER A 111 11.96 49.10 9.46
N SER A 112 10.79 49.74 9.62
CA SER A 112 10.69 50.99 10.41
C SER A 112 9.23 51.27 10.83
N ARG A 113 9.07 51.76 12.07
CA ARG A 113 7.83 52.30 12.63
C ARG A 113 7.60 53.72 12.08
N ALA A 114 6.34 54.09 11.83
CA ALA A 114 5.85 55.44 12.02
C ALA A 114 4.41 55.36 12.55
N VAL A 115 4.24 55.98 13.70
CA VAL A 115 2.98 56.30 14.39
C VAL A 115 2.42 57.52 13.67
N GLU A 116 1.11 57.59 13.41
CA GLU A 116 0.29 58.77 13.75
C GLU A 116 -1.18 58.61 13.36
N ASP A 117 -1.98 59.27 14.19
CA ASP A 117 -3.42 59.23 14.40
C ASP A 117 -4.10 60.41 13.67
N SER A 118 -5.42 60.36 13.53
CA SER A 118 -6.36 61.46 13.20
C SER A 118 -6.89 61.68 11.76
N ALA A 119 -8.22 61.88 11.73
CA ALA A 119 -9.10 62.49 10.71
C ALA A 119 -9.39 61.62 9.46
N ILE A 120 -10.63 61.21 9.18
CA ILE A 120 -11.89 61.94 9.03
C ILE A 120 -13.06 61.01 9.36
#